data_AF-A0A8X6KKE0-F1
#
_entry.id   AF-A0A8X6KKE0-F1
#
_cell.length_a   1.000
_cell.length_b   1.000
_cell.length_c   1.000
_cell.angle_alpha   90.00
_cell.angle_beta   90.00
_cell.angle_gamma   90.00
#
_symmetry.space_group_name_H-M   'P 1'
#
loop_
_entity.id
_entity.type
_entity.pdbx_description
1 polymer ?
#
loop_
_entity_poly.entity_id
_entity_poly.type
_entity_poly.pdbx_seq_one_letter_code
_entity_poly.pdbx_strand_id
1 'polypeptide(L)'
;MKGLMDGSHDLSQHFKNIRSYNSALSFASTGAQVVPPAGRGAYCFRIHGQIYHRTSHLHTAQAGEEKFAQLHVLDSELATCRRMERCENSECNPELMRSIDEVIRRVNPFAAAYIMMWELEQQVLHEEGHEASENDTIYISDERLVSD
;
A
#
# COMPACT_ATOMS: atom_id res chain seq x y z
N MET A 1 -5.89 -21.74 -2.74
CA MET A 1 -5.36 -21.29 -4.07
C MET A 1 -5.45 -22.34 -5.17
N LYS A 2 -5.00 -23.59 -4.99
CA LYS A 2 -5.05 -24.61 -6.08
C LYS A 2 -6.46 -24.80 -6.68
N GLY A 3 -7.48 -24.92 -5.82
CA GLY A 3 -8.90 -25.02 -6.21
C GLY A 3 -9.45 -23.82 -7.00
N LEU A 4 -8.82 -22.64 -6.90
CA LEU A 4 -9.20 -21.46 -7.69
C LEU A 4 -8.66 -21.53 -9.12
N MET A 5 -7.52 -22.20 -9.31
CA MET A 5 -6.86 -22.32 -10.62
C MET A 5 -7.43 -23.47 -11.46
N ASP A 6 -7.86 -24.56 -10.81
CA ASP A 6 -8.44 -25.73 -11.49
C ASP A 6 -9.97 -25.66 -11.64
N GLY A 7 -10.62 -24.64 -11.07
CA GLY A 7 -12.05 -24.41 -11.19
C GLY A 7 -12.91 -25.15 -10.17
N SER A 8 -12.30 -25.84 -9.20
CA SER A 8 -13.03 -26.64 -8.20
C SER A 8 -13.63 -25.82 -7.05
N HIS A 9 -13.31 -24.54 -6.95
CA HIS A 9 -13.74 -23.64 -5.88
C HIS A 9 -14.85 -22.68 -6.35
N ASP A 10 -15.78 -22.30 -5.47
CA ASP A 10 -16.92 -21.43 -5.82
C ASP A 10 -16.47 -20.07 -6.39
N LEU A 11 -15.42 -19.48 -5.78
CA LEU A 11 -14.81 -18.23 -6.25
C LEU A 11 -13.98 -18.35 -7.55
N SER A 12 -13.85 -19.52 -8.17
CA SER A 12 -13.02 -19.71 -9.37
C SER A 12 -13.49 -18.89 -10.56
N GLN A 13 -14.80 -18.61 -10.66
CA GLN A 13 -15.33 -17.74 -11.70
C GLN A 13 -14.77 -16.32 -11.59
N HIS A 14 -14.61 -15.80 -10.37
CA HIS A 14 -14.03 -14.49 -10.12
C HIS A 14 -12.52 -14.45 -10.34
N PHE A 15 -11.83 -15.57 -10.12
CA PHE A 15 -10.39 -15.68 -10.34
C PHE A 15 -9.97 -15.46 -11.82
N LYS A 16 -10.91 -15.50 -12.76
CA LYS A 16 -10.68 -15.13 -14.19
C LYS A 16 -10.21 -13.68 -14.36
N ASN A 17 -10.54 -12.79 -13.42
CA ASN A 17 -10.13 -11.37 -13.42
C ASN A 17 -8.74 -11.15 -12.82
N ILE A 18 -7.84 -12.14 -12.97
CA ILE A 18 -6.51 -12.18 -12.34
C ILE A 18 -5.66 -10.93 -12.58
N ARG A 19 -5.82 -10.27 -13.74
CA ARG A 19 -5.11 -9.03 -14.06
C ARG A 19 -5.49 -7.89 -13.12
N SER A 20 -6.77 -7.74 -12.82
CA SER A 20 -7.27 -6.70 -11.91
C SER A 20 -6.79 -6.96 -10.49
N TYR A 21 -6.85 -8.22 -10.02
CA TYR A 21 -6.27 -8.61 -8.72
C TYR A 21 -4.78 -8.30 -8.63
N ASN A 22 -3.99 -8.72 -9.62
CA ASN A 22 -2.54 -8.46 -9.63
C ASN A 22 -2.23 -6.96 -9.64
N SER A 23 -3.01 -6.17 -10.39
CA SER A 23 -2.86 -4.71 -10.43
C SER A 23 -3.19 -4.07 -9.07
N ALA A 24 -4.32 -4.46 -8.47
CA ALA A 24 -4.79 -3.93 -7.18
C ALA A 24 -3.87 -4.26 -6.00
N LEU A 25 -3.17 -5.40 -6.09
CA LEU A 25 -2.27 -5.89 -5.03
C LEU A 25 -0.80 -5.54 -5.29
N SER A 26 -0.49 -4.86 -6.39
CA SER A 26 0.88 -4.48 -6.74
C SER A 26 1.49 -3.53 -5.71
N PHE A 27 2.77 -3.73 -5.40
CA PHE A 27 3.54 -2.89 -4.47
C PHE A 27 4.06 -1.60 -5.13
N ALA A 28 4.18 -1.58 -6.45
CA ALA A 28 4.66 -0.43 -7.18
C ALA A 28 3.89 -0.26 -8.49
N SER A 29 3.86 0.97 -9.01
CA SER A 29 3.43 1.18 -10.38
C SER A 29 4.53 0.74 -11.33
N THR A 30 4.12 0.17 -12.47
CA THR A 30 5.02 -0.09 -13.58
C THR A 30 4.83 1.03 -14.59
N GLY A 31 5.80 1.95 -14.64
CA GLY A 31 5.82 3.03 -15.63
C GLY A 31 6.61 2.59 -16.86
N ALA A 32 6.07 2.84 -18.04
CA ALA A 32 6.79 2.62 -19.29
C ALA A 32 6.37 3.60 -20.37
N GLN A 33 7.31 4.01 -21.22
CA GLN A 33 6.99 4.72 -22.45
C GLN A 33 6.45 3.70 -23.46
N VAL A 34 5.13 3.63 -23.56
CA VAL A 34 4.45 2.73 -24.50
C VAL A 34 4.46 3.37 -25.88
N VAL A 35 5.25 2.79 -26.78
CA VAL A 35 5.18 3.10 -28.22
C VAL A 35 4.51 1.90 -28.91
N PRO A 36 3.29 2.06 -29.45
CA PRO A 36 2.69 1.01 -30.25
C PRO A 36 3.53 0.79 -31.52
N PRO A 37 3.86 -0.46 -31.87
CA PRO A 37 4.60 -0.75 -33.08
C PRO A 37 3.76 -0.42 -34.31
N ALA A 38 4.41 0.08 -35.36
CA ALA A 38 3.75 0.36 -36.63
C ALA A 38 3.25 -0.94 -37.29
N GLY A 39 1.97 -1.00 -37.65
CA GLY A 39 1.38 -2.13 -38.38
C GLY A 39 -0.11 -2.37 -38.10
N ARG A 40 -0.69 -3.39 -38.74
CA ARG A 40 -2.07 -3.87 -38.54
C ARG A 40 -2.16 -5.21 -37.79
N GLY A 41 -1.08 -5.59 -37.10
CA GLY A 41 -1.03 -6.84 -36.31
C GLY A 41 -1.79 -6.73 -34.99
N ALA A 42 -1.90 -7.84 -34.26
CA ALA A 42 -2.45 -7.85 -32.91
C ALA A 42 -1.72 -6.83 -32.02
N TYR A 43 -2.48 -6.12 -31.16
CA TYR A 43 -1.93 -5.08 -30.31
C TYR A 43 -0.83 -5.64 -29.40
N CYS A 44 0.38 -5.14 -29.56
CA CYS A 44 1.48 -5.34 -28.64
C CYS A 44 2.09 -3.99 -28.30
N PHE A 45 2.56 -3.80 -27.07
CA PHE A 45 3.36 -2.64 -26.71
C PHE A 45 4.78 -3.11 -26.42
N ARG A 46 5.77 -2.32 -26.86
CA ARG A 46 7.17 -2.61 -26.59
C ARG A 46 7.71 -1.58 -25.62
N ILE A 47 8.26 -2.07 -24.51
CA ILE A 47 8.98 -1.26 -23.54
C ILE A 47 10.46 -1.37 -23.91
N HIS A 48 11.11 -0.23 -24.19
CA HIS A 48 12.54 -0.16 -24.48
C HIS A 48 13.27 0.53 -23.32
N GLY A 49 14.46 0.03 -22.98
CA GLY A 49 15.29 0.56 -21.90
C GLY A 49 15.11 -0.16 -20.57
N GLN A 50 15.67 0.42 -19.50
CA GLN A 50 15.58 -0.12 -18.15
C GLN A 50 14.18 0.15 -17.57
N ILE A 51 13.55 -0.88 -17.00
CA ILE A 51 12.28 -0.75 -16.30
C ILE A 51 12.57 -0.18 -14.91
N TYR A 52 11.94 0.95 -14.58
CA TYR A 52 11.96 1.52 -13.25
C TYR A 52 10.61 1.26 -12.58
N HIS A 53 10.65 0.68 -11.37
CA HIS A 53 9.48 0.59 -10.52
C HIS A 53 9.40 1.87 -9.68
N ARG A 54 8.32 2.64 -9.84
CA ARG A 54 8.11 3.82 -8.98
C ARG A 54 7.33 3.37 -7.75
N THR A 55 8.05 3.16 -6.66
CA THR A 55 7.44 2.94 -5.35
C THR A 55 6.76 4.23 -4.90
N SER A 56 5.56 4.13 -4.33
CA SER A 56 4.91 5.27 -3.70
C SER A 56 5.71 5.71 -2.47
N HIS A 57 5.49 6.96 -2.04
CA HIS A 57 5.93 7.40 -0.71
C HIS A 57 5.40 6.45 0.36
N LEU A 58 6.04 6.43 1.53
CA LEU A 58 5.52 5.63 2.63
C LEU A 58 4.14 6.15 3.09
N HIS A 59 3.97 7.47 3.13
CA HIS A 59 2.71 8.15 3.49
C HIS A 59 1.83 8.51 2.30
N THR A 60 0.53 8.51 2.56
CA THR A 60 -0.45 9.20 1.73
C THR A 60 -0.45 10.69 2.01
N ALA A 61 -0.71 11.51 1.00
CA ALA A 61 -0.99 12.92 1.21
C ALA A 61 -2.30 13.15 1.98
N GLN A 62 -3.29 12.27 1.79
CA GLN A 62 -4.60 12.31 2.44
C GLN A 62 -5.10 10.90 2.74
N ALA A 63 -5.80 10.71 3.85
CA ALA A 63 -6.42 9.43 4.20
C ALA A 63 -7.42 9.01 3.11
N GLY A 64 -7.37 7.76 2.68
CA GLY A 64 -8.18 7.24 1.58
C GLY A 64 -7.52 7.32 0.20
N GLU A 65 -6.35 7.95 0.08
CA GLU A 65 -5.57 7.97 -1.17
C GLU A 65 -4.45 6.92 -1.21
N GLU A 66 -4.48 5.92 -0.32
CA GLU A 66 -3.46 4.88 -0.21
C GLU A 66 -3.33 4.12 -1.54
N LYS A 67 -2.10 4.05 -2.07
CA LYS A 67 -1.79 3.38 -3.33
C LYS A 67 -0.62 2.41 -3.18
N PHE A 68 -0.76 1.28 -3.88
CA PHE A 68 0.26 0.26 -4.01
C PHE A 68 0.72 -0.27 -2.64
N ALA A 69 2.02 -0.20 -2.33
CA ALA A 69 2.60 -0.67 -1.07
C ALA A 69 1.93 -0.08 0.19
N GLN A 70 1.44 1.16 0.11
CA GLN A 70 0.77 1.84 1.23
C GLN A 70 -0.45 1.06 1.75
N LEU A 71 -1.18 0.37 0.85
CA LEU A 71 -2.35 -0.42 1.22
C LEU A 71 -2.00 -1.64 2.07
N HIS A 72 -0.74 -2.10 2.04
CA HIS A 72 -0.28 -3.26 2.82
C HIS A 72 0.06 -2.91 4.27
N VAL A 73 0.13 -1.61 4.61
CA VAL A 73 0.30 -1.14 6.00
C VAL A 73 -1.02 -1.18 6.76
N LEU A 74 -2.14 -0.86 6.08
CA LEU A 74 -3.48 -0.94 6.65
C LEU A 74 -3.82 -2.37 7.07
N ASP A 75 -4.82 -2.55 7.93
CA ASP A 75 -5.41 -3.88 8.16
C ASP A 75 -6.01 -4.45 6.86
N SER A 76 -6.09 -5.78 6.76
CA SER A 76 -6.51 -6.43 5.51
C SER A 76 -7.95 -6.10 5.11
N GLU A 77 -8.83 -5.88 6.08
CA GLU A 77 -10.22 -5.51 5.84
C GLU A 77 -10.32 -4.09 5.27
N LEU A 78 -9.73 -3.10 5.92
CA LEU A 78 -9.69 -1.73 5.40
C LEU A 78 -8.98 -1.65 4.04
N ALA A 79 -7.84 -2.33 3.88
CA ALA A 79 -7.12 -2.38 2.61
C ALA A 79 -8.00 -2.95 1.50
N THR A 80 -8.82 -3.96 1.80
CA THR A 80 -9.79 -4.53 0.86
C THR A 80 -10.86 -3.50 0.52
N CYS A 81 -11.46 -2.84 1.51
CA CYS A 81 -12.45 -1.77 1.28
C CYS A 81 -11.89 -0.68 0.35
N ARG A 82 -10.68 -0.17 0.64
CA ARG A 82 -9.99 0.83 -0.21
C ARG A 82 -9.74 0.35 -1.63
N ARG A 83 -9.43 -0.94 -1.82
CA ARG A 83 -9.27 -1.51 -3.17
C ARG A 83 -10.62 -1.61 -3.88
N MET A 84 -11.69 -1.95 -3.19
CA MET A 84 -13.03 -2.11 -3.77
C MET A 84 -13.71 -0.78 -4.11
N GLU A 85 -13.31 0.34 -3.47
CA GLU A 85 -13.76 1.69 -3.83
C GLU A 85 -13.30 2.14 -5.24
N ARG A 86 -12.32 1.45 -5.83
CA ARG A 86 -11.75 1.80 -7.12
C ARG A 86 -12.57 1.24 -8.29
N CYS A 87 -12.84 2.09 -9.27
CA CYS A 87 -13.61 1.68 -10.46
C CYS A 87 -12.90 0.58 -11.28
N GLU A 88 -11.56 0.55 -11.26
CA GLU A 88 -10.75 -0.47 -11.93
C GLU A 88 -10.93 -1.87 -11.33
N ASN A 89 -11.43 -1.95 -10.09
CA ASN A 89 -11.67 -3.19 -9.37
C ASN A 89 -13.15 -3.57 -9.31
N SER A 90 -14.01 -2.92 -10.09
CA SER A 90 -15.46 -3.15 -10.10
C SER A 90 -15.86 -4.61 -10.41
N GLU A 91 -15.05 -5.33 -11.19
CA GLU A 91 -15.28 -6.74 -11.50
C GLU A 91 -14.60 -7.71 -10.51
N CYS A 92 -13.92 -7.21 -9.48
CA CYS A 92 -13.30 -8.03 -8.46
C CYS A 92 -14.32 -8.44 -7.40
N ASN A 93 -14.23 -9.69 -6.95
CA ASN A 93 -14.89 -10.16 -5.74
C ASN A 93 -14.08 -9.76 -4.48
N PRO A 94 -14.71 -9.17 -3.45
CA PRO A 94 -14.06 -8.66 -2.25
C PRO A 94 -13.49 -9.77 -1.35
N GLU A 95 -14.19 -10.91 -1.23
CA GLU A 95 -13.73 -12.05 -0.44
C GLU A 95 -12.44 -12.62 -1.04
N LEU A 96 -12.40 -12.77 -2.37
CA LEU A 96 -11.22 -13.22 -3.09
C LEU A 96 -10.08 -12.19 -2.99
N MET A 97 -10.38 -10.89 -3.07
CA MET A 97 -9.38 -9.82 -2.90
C MET A 97 -8.70 -9.93 -1.53
N ARG A 98 -9.50 -10.04 -0.46
CA ARG A 98 -9.01 -10.21 0.92
C ARG A 98 -8.18 -11.48 1.07
N SER A 99 -8.67 -12.61 0.57
CA SER A 99 -7.96 -13.89 0.67
C SER A 99 -6.58 -13.84 0.01
N ILE A 100 -6.46 -13.18 -1.15
CA ILE A 100 -5.16 -13.02 -1.82
C ILE A 100 -4.26 -12.05 -1.03
N ASP A 101 -4.81 -10.94 -0.53
CA ASP A 101 -4.10 -9.98 0.31
C ASP A 101 -3.51 -10.62 1.57
N GLU A 102 -4.29 -11.41 2.30
CA GLU A 102 -3.84 -12.17 3.48
C GLU A 102 -2.69 -13.12 3.14
N VAL A 103 -2.78 -13.83 2.01
CA VAL A 103 -1.71 -14.72 1.55
C VAL A 103 -0.45 -13.93 1.22
N ILE A 104 -0.58 -12.78 0.54
CA ILE A 104 0.55 -11.90 0.22
C ILE A 104 1.21 -11.41 1.49
N ARG A 105 0.46 -10.89 2.47
CA ARG A 105 1.01 -10.41 3.74
C ARG A 105 1.74 -11.50 4.52
N ARG A 106 1.23 -12.73 4.48
CA ARG A 106 1.83 -13.87 5.18
C ARG A 106 3.13 -14.36 4.53
N VAL A 107 3.21 -14.33 3.19
CA VAL A 107 4.29 -15.01 2.44
C VAL A 107 5.33 -14.04 1.88
N ASN A 108 4.92 -12.81 1.54
CA ASN A 108 5.78 -11.85 0.86
C ASN A 108 6.65 -11.06 1.87
N PRO A 109 7.98 -11.21 1.87
CA PRO A 109 8.86 -10.49 2.78
C PRO A 109 8.81 -8.96 2.57
N PHE A 110 8.44 -8.48 1.38
CA PHE A 110 8.27 -7.05 1.14
C PHE A 110 7.07 -6.47 1.88
N ALA A 111 5.99 -7.25 2.06
CA ALA A 111 4.85 -6.81 2.87
C ALA A 111 5.29 -6.57 4.32
N ALA A 112 6.05 -7.51 4.89
CA ALA A 112 6.62 -7.36 6.22
C ALA A 112 7.60 -6.19 6.30
N ALA A 113 8.47 -6.01 5.30
CA ALA A 113 9.41 -4.89 5.27
C ALA A 113 8.70 -3.52 5.25
N TYR A 114 7.61 -3.38 4.50
CA TYR A 114 6.84 -2.13 4.48
C TYR A 114 6.14 -1.84 5.80
N ILE A 115 5.60 -2.87 6.47
CA ILE A 115 4.99 -2.73 7.81
C ILE A 115 6.06 -2.28 8.82
N MET A 116 7.22 -2.94 8.85
CA MET A 116 8.32 -2.56 9.74
C MET A 116 8.82 -1.13 9.48
N MET A 117 8.95 -0.74 8.21
CA MET A 117 9.39 0.61 7.84
C MET A 117 8.39 1.67 8.34
N TRP A 118 7.09 1.39 8.25
CA TRP A 118 6.04 2.25 8.80
C TRP A 118 6.11 2.36 10.32
N GLU A 119 6.23 1.22 11.02
CA GLU A 119 6.30 1.17 12.48
C GLU A 119 7.50 1.93 13.04
N LEU A 120 8.68 1.76 12.42
CA LEU A 120 9.90 2.47 12.80
C LEU A 120 9.74 3.98 12.66
N GLU A 121 9.14 4.45 11.58
CA GLU A 121 8.93 5.89 11.37
C GLU A 121 7.96 6.46 12.41
N GLN A 122 6.89 5.75 12.76
CA GLN A 122 5.96 6.18 13.81
C GLN A 122 6.65 6.26 15.19
N GLN A 123 7.57 5.33 15.49
CA GLN A 123 8.35 5.35 16.72
C GLN A 123 9.27 6.57 16.79
N VAL A 124 10.04 6.83 15.71
CA VAL A 124 10.93 8.00 15.65
C VAL A 124 10.15 9.30 15.81
N LEU A 125 9.02 9.46 15.12
CA LEU A 125 8.19 10.66 15.25
C LEU A 125 7.63 10.84 16.67
N HIS A 126 7.26 9.74 17.33
CA HIS A 126 6.80 9.76 18.71
C HIS A 126 7.92 10.16 19.67
N GLU A 127 9.13 9.63 19.49
CA GLU A 127 10.31 9.95 20.31
C GLU A 127 10.76 11.40 20.11
N GLU A 128 10.85 11.89 18.87
CA GLU A 128 11.15 13.29 18.56
C GLU A 128 10.10 14.26 19.14
N GLY A 129 8.83 13.87 19.12
CA GLY A 129 7.75 14.62 19.77
C GLY A 129 7.87 14.66 21.31
N HIS A 130 8.36 13.57 21.92
CA HIS A 130 8.62 13.53 23.37
C HIS A 130 9.85 14.36 23.75
N GLU A 131 10.95 14.28 22.98
CA GLU A 131 12.14 15.10 23.21
C GLU A 131 11.86 16.61 23.02
N ALA A 132 11.02 16.98 22.06
CA ALA A 132 10.55 18.36 21.91
C ALA A 132 9.66 18.81 23.09
N SER A 133 8.81 17.92 23.61
CA SER A 133 7.95 18.22 24.75
C SER A 133 8.68 18.26 26.11
N GLU A 134 9.72 17.44 26.30
CA GLU A 134 10.52 17.44 27.55
C GLU A 134 11.40 18.69 27.65
N ASN A 135 11.91 19.21 26.53
CA ASN A 135 12.74 20.41 26.50
C ASN A 135 11.96 21.73 26.72
N ASP A 136 10.63 21.72 26.61
CA ASP A 136 9.76 22.90 26.82
C ASP A 136 9.28 23.07 28.28
N THR A 137 9.60 22.15 29.21
CA THR A 137 9.26 22.33 30.64
C THR A 137 10.27 23.25 31.32
N ILE A 138 10.12 24.55 31.10
CA ILE A 138 10.88 25.60 31.81
C ILE A 138 10.28 25.77 33.21
N TYR A 139 11.01 25.36 34.25
CA TYR A 139 10.69 25.72 35.63
C TYR A 139 10.88 27.22 35.83
N ILE A 140 9.77 27.97 35.92
CA ILE A 140 9.81 29.36 36.38
C ILE A 140 9.89 29.31 37.92
N SER A 141 11.09 29.47 38.47
CA SER A 141 11.27 29.76 39.89
C SER A 141 10.85 31.20 40.16
N ASP A 142 9.62 31.35 40.68
CA ASP A 142 9.09 32.63 41.14
C ASP A 142 9.71 33.00 42.50
N GLU A 143 10.95 33.47 42.49
CA GLU A 143 11.53 34.21 43.62
C GLU A 143 11.28 35.71 43.42
N ARG A 144 10.06 36.17 43.74
CA ARG A 144 9.86 37.55 44.19
C ARG A 144 8.51 37.75 44.91
N LEU A 145 8.42 37.23 46.12
CA LEU A 145 7.54 37.79 47.16
C LEU A 145 8.26 37.81 48.50
N VAL A 146 8.95 38.92 48.79
CA VAL A 146 8.95 39.51 50.14
C VAL A 146 8.89 41.02 49.98
N SER A 147 7.69 41.55 50.21
CA SER A 147 7.46 42.92 50.66
C SER A 147 7.77 42.99 52.16
N ASP A 148 8.72 43.84 52.55
CA ASP A 148 8.61 44.90 53.58
C ASP A 148 9.93 45.66 53.72
#